data_AF-A0AA43FFU3-F1
#
_entry.id   AF-A0AA43FFU3-F1
#
_cell.length_a   1.000
_cell.length_b   1.000
_cell.length_c   1.000
_cell.angle_alpha   90.00
_cell.angle_beta   90.00
_cell.angle_gamma   90.00
#
_symmetry.space_group_name_H-M   'P 1'
#
loop_
_entity.id
_entity.type
_entity.pdbx_description
1 polymer ?
#
loop_
_entity_poly.entity_id
_entity_poly.type
_entity_poly.pdbx_seq_one_letter_code
_entity_poly.pdbx_strand_id
1 'polypeptide(L)'
;PQRRRGRPDRSDPRWAARMSFFDDPVPPPDRVAEPPRPPQPPWFGPPPDVLPGVLAERAVVFRTDEVALFFGHFRAYQTGVMFELNLWVREPEEDSDGPPWELHGRPRPSGSPDTFLRFGVELADGSKWTNLDWTMRRPDVMPNGPVVVGRGGGGGGKSWSWDYWLWPLPPDGPLTFVALWPAHGVPESRSAIDGTLLRAAAETAELVWPSESD
;
A
#
# COMPACT_ATOMS: atom_id res chain seq x y z
N PRO A 1 -51.79 42.13 0.32
CA PRO A 1 -51.01 41.95 1.56
C PRO A 1 -50.18 40.65 1.51
N GLN A 2 -48.93 40.77 1.05
CA GLN A 2 -47.97 39.67 1.01
C GLN A 2 -47.55 39.29 2.45
N ARG A 3 -47.81 38.04 2.84
CA ARG A 3 -47.31 37.46 4.09
C ARG A 3 -45.79 37.31 4.00
N ARG A 4 -45.06 38.10 4.80
CA ARG A 4 -43.62 37.94 5.01
C ARG A 4 -43.36 36.53 5.58
N ARG A 5 -42.62 35.69 4.86
CA ARG A 5 -42.02 34.47 5.42
C ARG A 5 -40.99 34.93 6.45
N GLY A 6 -41.21 34.57 7.72
CA GLY A 6 -40.24 34.82 8.79
C GLY A 6 -38.91 34.15 8.46
N ARG A 7 -37.80 34.86 8.67
CA ARG A 7 -36.46 34.27 8.63
C ARG A 7 -36.40 33.16 9.69
N PRO A 8 -35.89 31.95 9.37
CA PRO A 8 -35.76 30.90 10.36
C PRO A 8 -34.79 31.36 11.45
N ASP A 9 -35.18 31.12 12.70
CA ASP A 9 -34.37 31.40 13.87
C ASP A 9 -33.18 30.43 13.89
N ARG A 10 -31.98 31.00 13.75
CA ARG A 10 -30.70 30.25 13.72
C ARG A 10 -30.21 29.85 15.11
N SER A 11 -30.93 30.21 16.18
CA SER A 11 -30.57 29.92 17.56
C SER A 11 -31.20 28.64 18.13
N ASP A 12 -32.06 27.93 17.37
CA ASP A 12 -32.64 26.67 17.82
C ASP A 12 -31.59 25.53 17.81
N PRO A 13 -31.28 24.90 18.95
CA PRO A 13 -30.35 23.75 18.99
C PRO A 13 -30.84 22.56 18.16
N ARG A 14 -32.13 22.46 17.84
CA ARG A 14 -32.69 21.44 16.93
C ARG A 14 -32.37 21.70 15.45
N TRP A 15 -31.96 22.92 15.10
CA TRP A 15 -31.43 23.23 13.76
C TRP A 15 -30.00 22.69 13.59
N ALA A 16 -29.17 22.75 14.63
CA ALA A 16 -27.79 22.22 14.60
C ALA A 16 -27.74 20.69 14.60
N ALA A 17 -28.65 20.02 15.32
CA ALA A 17 -28.72 18.56 15.41
C ALA A 17 -29.14 17.86 14.11
N ARG A 18 -29.67 18.59 13.11
CA ARG A 18 -30.12 18.03 11.83
C ARG A 18 -29.05 18.08 10.72
N MET A 19 -27.82 18.44 11.10
CA MET A 19 -26.67 18.70 10.22
C MET A 19 -25.36 18.12 10.79
N SER A 20 -25.42 17.16 11.72
CA SER A 20 -24.20 16.45 12.16
C SER A 20 -23.76 15.51 11.05
N PHE A 21 -22.46 15.51 10.73
CA PHE A 21 -21.89 14.64 9.72
C PHE A 21 -21.99 13.16 10.11
N PHE A 22 -22.00 12.89 11.41
CA PHE A 22 -22.22 11.57 11.98
C PHE A 22 -23.46 11.65 12.85
N ASP A 23 -24.56 11.05 12.39
CA ASP A 23 -25.67 10.67 13.27
C ASP A 23 -25.21 9.44 14.06
N ASP A 24 -25.44 9.41 15.37
CA ASP A 24 -24.89 8.35 16.23
C ASP A 24 -25.56 6.99 15.95
N PRO A 25 -24.80 5.95 15.54
CA PRO A 25 -25.31 4.59 15.51
C PRO A 25 -25.43 4.03 16.93
N VAL A 26 -26.32 3.03 17.09
CA VAL A 26 -26.49 2.29 18.35
C VAL A 26 -25.15 1.64 18.77
N PRO A 27 -24.74 1.73 20.05
CA PRO A 27 -23.49 1.14 20.51
C PRO A 27 -23.46 -0.36 20.22
N PRO A 28 -22.35 -0.89 19.66
CA PRO A 28 -22.17 -2.33 19.55
C PRO A 28 -22.10 -2.95 20.96
N PRO A 29 -22.43 -4.25 21.10
CA PRO A 29 -22.31 -4.95 22.37
C PRO A 29 -20.86 -4.95 22.87
N ASP A 30 -20.70 -5.04 24.19
CA ASP A 30 -19.39 -5.05 24.85
C ASP A 30 -18.49 -6.13 24.25
N ARG A 31 -17.34 -5.70 23.70
CA ARG A 31 -16.31 -6.63 23.20
C ARG A 31 -15.53 -7.19 24.37
N VAL A 32 -15.41 -8.51 24.41
CA VAL A 32 -14.43 -9.18 25.28
C VAL A 32 -13.03 -8.85 24.77
N ALA A 33 -12.15 -8.40 25.67
CA ALA A 33 -10.77 -8.11 25.32
C ALA A 33 -10.06 -9.39 24.83
N GLU A 34 -9.57 -9.37 23.59
CA GLU A 34 -8.66 -10.42 23.10
C GLU A 34 -7.33 -10.33 23.86
N PRO A 35 -6.68 -11.48 24.15
CA PRO A 35 -5.33 -11.46 24.71
C PRO A 35 -4.36 -10.74 23.77
N PRO A 36 -3.33 -10.06 24.31
CA PRO A 36 -2.36 -9.33 23.50
C PRO A 36 -1.66 -10.28 22.52
N ARG A 37 -1.62 -9.89 21.24
CA ARG A 37 -0.87 -10.64 20.22
C ARG A 37 0.63 -10.47 20.46
N PRO A 38 1.45 -11.50 20.20
CA PRO A 38 2.90 -11.34 20.24
C PRO A 38 3.33 -10.25 19.24
N PRO A 39 4.43 -9.52 19.54
CA PRO A 39 4.91 -8.45 18.68
C PRO A 39 5.26 -8.98 17.29
N GLN A 40 4.81 -8.26 16.26
CA GLN A 40 5.09 -8.57 14.86
C GLN A 40 6.59 -8.34 14.56
N PRO A 41 7.30 -9.27 13.89
CA PRO A 41 8.66 -9.02 13.42
C PRO A 41 8.71 -7.80 12.46
N PRO A 42 9.73 -6.91 12.54
CA PRO A 42 9.81 -5.69 11.73
C PRO A 42 9.75 -5.92 10.21
N TRP A 43 10.20 -7.08 9.76
CA TRP A 43 10.19 -7.46 8.35
C TRP A 43 8.82 -7.94 7.84
N PHE A 44 7.87 -8.20 8.74
CA PHE A 44 6.53 -8.70 8.40
C PHE A 44 5.51 -7.56 8.21
N GLY A 45 5.80 -6.35 8.70
CA GLY A 45 4.89 -5.22 8.58
C GLY A 45 5.41 -3.90 9.14
N PRO A 46 4.70 -2.80 8.85
CA PRO A 46 4.96 -1.52 9.50
C PRO A 46 4.76 -1.64 11.01
N PRO A 47 5.53 -0.86 11.81
CA PRO A 47 5.32 -0.82 13.25
C PRO A 47 3.91 -0.31 13.58
N PRO A 48 3.26 -0.85 14.63
CA PRO A 48 1.99 -0.31 15.10
C PRO A 48 2.17 1.10 15.65
N ASP A 49 1.08 1.87 15.73
CA ASP A 49 1.02 3.16 16.41
C ASP A 49 1.96 4.24 15.88
N VAL A 50 2.46 4.10 14.65
CA VAL A 50 3.30 5.09 13.97
C VAL A 50 2.56 5.70 12.79
N LEU A 51 2.47 7.03 12.76
CA LEU A 51 2.10 7.78 11.57
C LEU A 51 3.33 7.88 10.66
N PRO A 52 3.26 7.38 9.41
CA PRO A 52 4.40 7.42 8.51
C PRO A 52 4.61 8.82 7.93
N GLY A 53 5.86 9.15 7.63
CA GLY A 53 6.13 10.20 6.65
C GLY A 53 5.74 9.75 5.25
N VAL A 54 5.49 10.70 4.36
CA VAL A 54 4.96 10.41 3.02
C VAL A 54 5.87 10.97 1.93
N LEU A 55 6.06 10.20 0.87
CA LEU A 55 6.74 10.64 -0.35
C LEU A 55 5.76 10.57 -1.53
N ALA A 56 5.51 11.71 -2.16
CA ALA A 56 4.52 11.85 -3.23
C ALA A 56 5.03 11.47 -4.64
N GLU A 57 6.23 10.88 -4.73
CA GLU A 57 6.80 10.39 -5.98
C GLU A 57 6.10 9.13 -6.50
N ARG A 58 6.31 8.85 -7.79
CA ARG A 58 5.81 7.66 -8.47
C ARG A 58 6.89 7.10 -9.39
N ALA A 59 7.09 5.79 -9.34
CA ALA A 59 7.96 5.07 -10.28
C ALA A 59 7.09 4.44 -11.38
N VAL A 60 6.99 5.09 -12.54
CA VAL A 60 6.22 4.55 -13.67
C VAL A 60 7.11 3.56 -14.44
N VAL A 61 6.86 2.27 -14.24
CA VAL A 61 7.69 1.21 -14.82
C VAL A 61 7.27 0.90 -16.25
N PHE A 62 5.98 0.98 -16.55
CA PHE A 62 5.45 0.73 -17.89
C PHE A 62 4.21 1.57 -18.15
N ARG A 63 4.10 2.09 -19.38
CA ARG A 63 2.91 2.81 -19.86
C ARG A 63 2.78 2.65 -21.36
N THR A 64 1.62 2.16 -21.80
CA THR A 64 1.17 2.17 -23.19
C THR A 64 -0.12 2.99 -23.30
N ASP A 65 -0.74 2.96 -24.49
CA ASP A 65 -2.07 3.52 -24.65
C ASP A 65 -3.12 2.71 -23.86
N GLU A 66 -2.91 1.41 -23.62
CA GLU A 66 -3.91 0.53 -22.98
C GLU A 66 -3.68 0.25 -21.50
N VAL A 67 -2.42 0.19 -21.04
CA VAL A 67 -2.05 -0.22 -19.68
C VAL A 67 -1.00 0.72 -19.10
N ALA A 68 -1.13 1.03 -17.80
CA ALA A 68 -0.07 1.64 -17.01
C ALA A 68 0.20 0.83 -15.75
N LEU A 69 1.48 0.57 -15.48
CA LEU A 69 1.98 -0.09 -14.27
C LEU A 69 2.98 0.83 -13.57
N PHE A 70 2.70 1.19 -12.33
CA PHE A 70 3.56 2.08 -11.57
C PHE A 70 3.56 1.76 -10.08
N PHE A 71 4.61 2.20 -9.39
CA PHE A 71 4.73 2.11 -7.94
C PHE A 71 4.57 3.51 -7.34
N GLY A 72 3.89 3.62 -6.20
CA GLY A 72 3.60 4.91 -5.58
C GLY A 72 3.06 4.81 -4.15
N HIS A 73 2.47 5.90 -3.68
CA HIS A 73 1.86 6.00 -2.34
C HIS A 73 2.83 5.55 -1.23
N PHE A 74 4.05 6.05 -1.31
CA PHE A 74 5.12 5.71 -0.40
C PHE A 74 4.87 6.31 0.99
N ARG A 75 4.80 5.43 1.97
CA ARG A 75 4.64 5.71 3.41
C ARG A 75 5.86 5.15 4.11
N ALA A 76 6.76 6.05 4.51
CA ALA A 76 8.05 5.71 5.07
C ALA A 76 7.98 5.63 6.61
N TYR A 77 8.53 4.56 7.15
CA TYR A 77 8.72 4.31 8.56
C TYR A 77 10.22 4.12 8.82
N GLN A 78 10.66 4.31 10.06
CA GLN A 78 12.08 4.11 10.41
C GLN A 78 12.59 2.69 10.10
N THR A 79 11.71 1.69 10.07
CA THR A 79 12.05 0.28 9.83
C THR A 79 11.86 -0.17 8.38
N GLY A 80 11.14 0.59 7.54
CA GLY A 80 10.76 0.14 6.20
C GLY A 80 9.80 1.08 5.48
N VAL A 81 9.31 0.66 4.32
CA VAL A 81 8.45 1.48 3.47
C VAL A 81 7.22 0.70 3.04
N MET A 82 6.04 1.27 3.28
CA MET A 82 4.80 0.85 2.65
C MET A 82 4.69 1.52 1.28
N PHE A 83 4.36 0.77 0.24
CA PHE A 83 4.14 1.30 -1.11
C PHE A 83 3.04 0.51 -1.82
N GLU A 84 2.53 1.06 -2.90
CA GLU A 84 1.51 0.41 -3.72
C GLU A 84 2.03 0.09 -5.12
N LEU A 85 1.78 -1.13 -5.58
CA LEU A 85 1.80 -1.46 -7.01
C LEU A 85 0.43 -1.10 -7.59
N ASN A 86 0.40 -0.28 -8.63
CA ASN A 86 -0.81 0.19 -9.26
C ASN A 86 -0.87 -0.28 -10.71
N LEU A 87 -2.01 -0.86 -11.10
CA LEU A 87 -2.33 -1.27 -12.45
C LEU A 87 -3.56 -0.51 -12.94
N TRP A 88 -3.41 0.27 -14.00
CA TRP A 88 -4.52 0.96 -14.67
C TRP A 88 -4.67 0.42 -16.09
N VAL A 89 -5.92 0.17 -16.51
CA VAL A 89 -6.30 -0.27 -17.85
C VAL A 89 -7.24 0.75 -18.49
N ARG A 90 -7.15 0.99 -19.80
CA ARG A 90 -8.03 1.95 -20.49
C ARG A 90 -9.43 1.38 -20.70
N GLU A 91 -9.53 0.16 -21.22
CA GLU A 91 -10.78 -0.55 -21.46
C GLU A 91 -10.73 -1.90 -20.74
N PRO A 92 -11.63 -2.17 -19.77
CA PRO A 92 -11.71 -3.49 -19.16
C PRO A 92 -12.33 -4.47 -20.15
N GLU A 93 -11.89 -5.72 -20.14
CA GLU A 93 -12.63 -6.79 -20.82
C GLU A 93 -14.04 -6.88 -20.24
N GLU A 94 -15.05 -7.07 -21.10
CA GLU A 94 -16.49 -6.94 -20.76
C GLU A 94 -16.94 -7.85 -19.61
N ASP A 95 -16.18 -8.91 -19.28
CA ASP A 95 -16.46 -9.87 -18.20
C ASP A 95 -15.36 -9.94 -17.10
N SER A 96 -14.45 -8.97 -17.04
CA SER A 96 -13.36 -8.93 -16.05
C SER A 96 -13.77 -8.21 -14.76
N ASP A 97 -14.60 -8.83 -13.93
CA ASP A 97 -15.00 -8.29 -12.61
C ASP A 97 -13.91 -8.43 -11.53
N GLY A 98 -12.78 -9.09 -11.84
CA GLY A 98 -11.68 -9.32 -10.91
C GLY A 98 -10.39 -8.61 -11.33
N PRO A 99 -9.44 -8.39 -10.40
CA PRO A 99 -8.06 -8.18 -10.81
C PRO A 99 -7.63 -9.36 -11.71
N PRO A 100 -6.69 -9.17 -12.65
CA PRO A 100 -6.10 -10.30 -13.34
C PRO A 100 -5.54 -11.24 -12.25
N TRP A 101 -6.17 -12.41 -12.05
CA TRP A 101 -5.75 -13.45 -11.09
C TRP A 101 -4.28 -13.87 -11.30
N GLU A 102 -3.74 -13.50 -12.45
CA GLU A 102 -2.36 -13.62 -12.89
C GLU A 102 -1.35 -12.82 -12.04
N LEU A 103 -1.83 -11.83 -11.26
CA LEU A 103 -1.01 -10.99 -10.37
C LEU A 103 -0.71 -11.65 -9.01
N HIS A 104 -1.41 -12.74 -8.68
CA HIS A 104 -1.28 -13.46 -7.40
C HIS A 104 -0.98 -14.94 -7.56
N GLY A 105 -0.62 -15.37 -8.78
CA GLY A 105 -0.11 -16.72 -8.99
C GLY A 105 1.08 -17.02 -8.09
N ARG A 106 1.21 -18.26 -7.63
CA ARG A 106 2.48 -18.70 -7.06
C ARG A 106 3.45 -18.98 -8.20
N PRO A 107 4.72 -18.55 -8.12
CA PRO A 107 5.71 -19.01 -9.07
C PRO A 107 5.75 -20.54 -9.07
N ARG A 108 5.78 -21.12 -10.26
CA ARG A 108 5.81 -22.59 -10.42
C ARG A 108 7.27 -23.04 -10.48
N PRO A 109 7.62 -24.20 -9.87
CA PRO A 109 8.97 -24.76 -9.96
C PRO A 109 9.43 -24.99 -11.41
N SER A 110 8.49 -25.21 -12.33
CA SER A 110 8.73 -25.38 -13.77
C SER A 110 8.92 -24.06 -14.54
N GLY A 111 8.94 -22.92 -13.85
CA GLY A 111 8.89 -21.58 -14.45
C GLY A 111 7.49 -20.97 -14.39
N SER A 112 7.43 -19.66 -14.13
CA SER A 112 6.18 -18.90 -14.13
C SER A 112 5.66 -18.69 -15.57
N PRO A 113 4.35 -18.71 -15.81
CA PRO A 113 3.79 -18.42 -17.14
C PRO A 113 4.00 -16.95 -17.54
N ASP A 114 3.76 -16.64 -18.82
CA ASP A 114 3.85 -15.27 -19.37
C ASP A 114 2.78 -14.33 -18.82
N THR A 115 1.67 -14.90 -18.33
CA THR A 115 0.61 -14.22 -17.61
C THR A 115 1.03 -13.74 -16.22
N PHE A 116 2.02 -14.37 -15.61
CA PHE A 116 2.47 -13.99 -14.27
C PHE A 116 3.27 -12.69 -14.31
N LEU A 117 2.75 -11.62 -13.68
CA LEU A 117 3.51 -10.39 -13.48
C LEU A 117 4.69 -10.66 -12.54
N ARG A 118 5.89 -10.50 -13.07
CA ARG A 118 7.12 -10.54 -12.28
C ARG A 118 7.46 -9.12 -11.90
N PHE A 119 7.76 -8.90 -10.62
CA PHE A 119 8.28 -7.63 -10.18
C PHE A 119 9.22 -7.80 -9.00
N GLY A 120 10.02 -6.77 -8.77
CA GLY A 120 10.99 -6.75 -7.70
C GLY A 120 11.49 -5.36 -7.40
N VAL A 121 12.33 -5.29 -6.37
CA VAL A 121 13.07 -4.10 -6.00
C VAL A 121 14.57 -4.39 -5.97
N GLU A 122 15.36 -3.39 -6.29
CA GLU A 122 16.82 -3.36 -6.15
C GLU A 122 17.20 -2.11 -5.37
N LEU A 123 17.93 -2.31 -4.26
CA LEU A 123 18.40 -1.24 -3.39
C LEU A 123 19.77 -0.72 -3.86
N ALA A 124 20.18 0.45 -3.38
CA ALA A 124 21.45 1.07 -3.75
C ALA A 124 22.69 0.24 -3.38
N ASP A 125 22.60 -0.63 -2.38
CA ASP A 125 23.65 -1.57 -2.00
C ASP A 125 23.74 -2.81 -2.92
N GLY A 126 22.88 -2.88 -3.94
CA GLY A 126 22.79 -3.98 -4.90
C GLY A 126 21.97 -5.18 -4.42
N SER A 127 21.45 -5.15 -3.20
CA SER A 127 20.54 -6.19 -2.70
C SER A 127 19.19 -6.14 -3.41
N LYS A 128 18.56 -7.31 -3.62
CA LYS A 128 17.36 -7.45 -4.44
C LYS A 128 16.32 -8.34 -3.80
N TRP A 129 15.07 -8.05 -4.09
CA TRP A 129 13.94 -8.92 -3.81
C TRP A 129 13.08 -9.07 -5.06
N THR A 130 12.58 -10.27 -5.32
CA THR A 130 11.62 -10.52 -6.40
C THR A 130 10.42 -11.30 -5.89
N ASN A 131 9.27 -11.12 -6.52
CA ASN A 131 8.07 -11.93 -6.25
C ASN A 131 8.18 -13.38 -6.77
N LEU A 132 9.31 -13.74 -7.38
CA LEU A 132 9.68 -15.12 -7.72
C LEU A 132 10.24 -15.88 -6.51
N ASP A 133 10.77 -15.17 -5.52
CA ASP A 133 11.34 -15.73 -4.30
C ASP A 133 10.22 -16.11 -3.30
N TRP A 134 9.36 -17.04 -3.73
CA TRP A 134 8.26 -17.59 -2.92
C TRP A 134 8.78 -18.62 -1.93
N THR A 135 9.54 -18.15 -0.95
CA THR A 135 9.78 -18.93 0.27
C THR A 135 8.70 -18.56 1.27
N MET A 136 8.00 -19.56 1.84
CA MET A 136 7.15 -19.32 3.02
C MET A 136 8.06 -18.87 4.15
N ARG A 137 8.21 -17.55 4.31
CA ARG A 137 9.11 -16.98 5.32
C ARG A 137 8.47 -17.20 6.68
N ARG A 138 9.13 -18.00 7.51
CA ARG A 138 8.73 -18.25 8.88
C ARG A 138 8.96 -16.99 9.73
N PRO A 139 7.98 -16.52 10.52
CA PRO A 139 8.10 -15.33 11.38
C PRO A 139 9.32 -15.33 12.31
N ASP A 140 9.83 -16.52 12.67
CA ASP A 140 10.96 -16.73 13.56
C ASP A 140 12.34 -16.61 12.91
N VAL A 141 12.45 -16.51 11.58
CA VAL A 141 13.75 -16.45 10.89
C VAL A 141 13.97 -15.07 10.28
N MET A 142 14.97 -14.34 10.78
CA MET A 142 15.35 -13.04 10.24
C MET A 142 15.88 -13.18 8.80
N PRO A 143 15.35 -12.40 7.83
CA PRO A 143 15.87 -12.39 6.46
C PRO A 143 17.28 -11.77 6.37
N ASN A 144 18.12 -12.31 5.48
CA ASN A 144 19.48 -11.79 5.22
C ASN A 144 19.54 -10.62 4.21
N GLY A 145 18.41 -10.17 3.69
CA GLY A 145 18.34 -9.15 2.64
C GLY A 145 16.93 -8.55 2.55
N PRO A 146 16.66 -7.68 1.56
CA PRO A 146 15.37 -7.04 1.45
C PRO A 146 14.26 -8.07 1.27
N VAL A 147 13.14 -7.81 1.92
CA VAL A 147 11.90 -8.57 1.75
C VAL A 147 10.76 -7.63 1.46
N VAL A 148 9.88 -8.06 0.56
CA VAL A 148 8.61 -7.41 0.31
C VAL A 148 7.48 -8.34 0.71
N VAL A 149 6.57 -7.85 1.54
CA VAL A 149 5.41 -8.59 2.06
C VAL A 149 4.13 -7.94 1.56
N GLY A 150 3.25 -8.71 0.92
CA GLY A 150 1.94 -8.22 0.50
C GLY A 150 1.04 -7.91 1.70
N ARG A 151 0.37 -6.76 1.69
CA ARG A 151 -0.45 -6.23 2.79
C ARG A 151 -1.93 -6.07 2.44
N GLY A 152 -2.32 -6.57 1.27
CA GLY A 152 -3.68 -6.49 0.76
C GLY A 152 -3.70 -5.79 -0.58
N GLY A 153 -4.90 -5.57 -1.08
CA GLY A 153 -5.13 -4.88 -2.32
C GLY A 153 -6.57 -5.01 -2.75
N GLY A 154 -6.92 -4.22 -3.74
CA GLY A 154 -8.26 -4.16 -4.25
C GLY A 154 -8.29 -3.34 -5.53
N GLY A 155 -9.48 -3.28 -6.11
CA GLY A 155 -9.70 -2.55 -7.34
C GLY A 155 -10.97 -3.03 -8.01
N GLY A 156 -11.27 -2.39 -9.12
CA GLY A 156 -12.46 -2.66 -9.91
C GLY A 156 -12.54 -1.73 -11.11
N GLY A 157 -13.29 -2.15 -12.12
CA GLY A 157 -13.42 -1.42 -13.37
C GLY A 157 -12.08 -1.28 -14.08
N LYS A 158 -11.40 -0.14 -13.89
CA LYS A 158 -10.20 0.24 -14.68
C LYS A 158 -8.91 0.34 -13.87
N SER A 159 -8.95 0.11 -12.56
CA SER A 159 -7.80 0.33 -11.69
C SER A 159 -7.75 -0.63 -10.52
N TRP A 160 -6.54 -1.11 -10.23
CA TRP A 160 -6.22 -1.95 -9.09
C TRP A 160 -4.95 -1.47 -8.40
N SER A 161 -4.89 -1.68 -7.10
CA SER A 161 -3.76 -1.33 -6.25
C SER A 161 -3.51 -2.44 -5.23
N TRP A 162 -2.23 -2.76 -5.00
CA TRP A 162 -1.80 -3.71 -3.98
C TRP A 162 -0.77 -3.07 -3.07
N ASP A 163 -1.02 -3.19 -1.78
CA ASP A 163 -0.15 -2.70 -0.72
C ASP A 163 0.99 -3.70 -0.48
N TYR A 164 2.19 -3.17 -0.34
CA TYR A 164 3.39 -3.93 -0.04
C TYR A 164 4.22 -3.24 1.04
N TRP A 165 4.80 -4.05 1.92
CA TRP A 165 5.76 -3.65 2.93
C TRP A 165 7.17 -4.06 2.50
N LEU A 166 8.06 -3.09 2.23
CA LEU A 166 9.49 -3.30 2.02
C LEU A 166 10.24 -3.15 3.34
N TRP A 167 11.00 -4.17 3.69
CA TRP A 167 11.97 -4.14 4.78
C TRP A 167 13.35 -4.58 4.28
N PRO A 168 14.46 -4.00 4.77
CA PRO A 168 14.51 -2.85 5.67
C PRO A 168 14.21 -1.53 4.92
N LEU A 169 14.22 -0.41 5.65
CA LEU A 169 14.23 0.93 5.05
C LEU A 169 15.40 1.03 4.06
N PRO A 170 15.16 1.37 2.77
CA PRO A 170 16.22 1.45 1.78
C PRO A 170 17.39 2.33 2.22
N PRO A 171 18.64 2.00 1.87
CA PRO A 171 19.80 2.89 2.06
C PRO A 171 19.66 4.16 1.21
N ASP A 172 20.49 5.17 1.49
CA ASP A 172 20.61 6.35 0.62
C ASP A 172 20.99 5.94 -0.81
N GLY A 173 20.46 6.67 -1.79
CA GLY A 173 20.60 6.36 -3.21
C GLY A 173 19.37 5.67 -3.82
N PRO A 174 19.49 5.12 -5.03
CA PRO A 174 18.33 4.70 -5.81
C PRO A 174 17.60 3.49 -5.20
N LEU A 175 16.28 3.59 -5.10
CA LEU A 175 15.38 2.44 -4.99
C LEU A 175 14.79 2.15 -6.38
N THR A 176 15.21 1.05 -6.99
CA THR A 176 14.79 0.67 -8.34
C THR A 176 13.67 -0.35 -8.27
N PHE A 177 12.55 -0.05 -8.93
CA PHE A 177 11.45 -0.97 -9.18
C PHE A 177 11.62 -1.60 -10.56
N VAL A 178 11.43 -2.91 -10.62
CA VAL A 178 11.57 -3.70 -11.86
C VAL A 178 10.28 -4.48 -12.08
N ALA A 179 9.79 -4.52 -13.32
CA ALA A 179 8.66 -5.36 -13.70
C ALA A 179 8.85 -6.01 -15.07
N LEU A 180 8.28 -7.19 -15.26
CA LEU A 180 8.26 -7.97 -16.50
C LEU A 180 6.90 -8.68 -16.60
N TRP A 181 6.17 -8.41 -17.69
CA TRP A 181 4.83 -8.99 -17.93
C TRP A 181 4.62 -9.32 -19.41
N PRO A 182 5.11 -10.48 -19.86
CA PRO A 182 5.11 -10.83 -21.28
C PRO A 182 3.72 -10.88 -21.91
N ALA A 183 2.69 -11.37 -21.19
CA ALA A 183 1.31 -11.44 -21.69
C ALA A 183 0.72 -10.07 -22.08
N HIS A 184 1.20 -8.99 -21.44
CA HIS A 184 0.79 -7.61 -21.74
C HIS A 184 1.87 -6.82 -22.48
N GLY A 185 2.86 -7.50 -23.08
CA GLY A 185 3.92 -6.87 -23.86
C GLY A 185 4.84 -5.97 -23.03
N VAL A 186 4.91 -6.16 -21.71
CA VAL A 186 5.84 -5.43 -20.83
C VAL A 186 7.17 -6.19 -20.82
N PRO A 187 8.22 -5.71 -21.51
CA PRO A 187 9.56 -6.28 -21.34
C PRO A 187 10.10 -5.96 -19.94
N GLU A 188 11.27 -6.50 -19.56
CA GLU A 188 11.92 -6.10 -18.32
C GLU A 188 12.14 -4.59 -18.32
N SER A 189 11.37 -3.90 -17.49
CA SER A 189 11.30 -2.46 -17.43
C SER A 189 11.65 -2.00 -16.03
N ARG A 190 12.28 -0.84 -15.91
CA ARG A 190 12.84 -0.33 -14.66
C ARG A 190 12.48 1.13 -14.47
N SER A 191 12.17 1.51 -13.24
CA SER A 191 12.03 2.90 -12.82
C SER A 191 12.59 3.04 -11.41
N ALA A 192 13.27 4.13 -11.12
CA ALA A 192 13.84 4.39 -9.81
C ALA A 192 13.25 5.66 -9.19
N ILE A 193 13.23 5.69 -7.86
CA ILE A 193 13.07 6.91 -7.06
C ILE A 193 14.30 7.08 -6.17
N ASP A 194 14.45 8.27 -5.59
CA ASP A 194 15.53 8.53 -4.65
C ASP A 194 15.18 8.00 -3.25
N GLY A 195 15.84 6.92 -2.84
CA GLY A 195 15.72 6.33 -1.50
C GLY A 195 16.17 7.26 -0.39
N THR A 196 17.01 8.26 -0.70
CA THR A 196 17.39 9.33 0.24
C THR A 196 16.16 10.13 0.68
N LEU A 197 15.20 10.37 -0.23
CA LEU A 197 13.96 11.07 0.09
C LEU A 197 13.00 10.20 0.93
N LEU A 198 13.02 8.88 0.74
CA LEU A 198 12.30 7.95 1.61
C LEU A 198 12.86 7.96 3.04
N ARG A 199 14.18 8.02 3.19
CA ARG A 199 14.82 8.18 4.50
C ARG A 199 14.45 9.51 5.15
N ALA A 200 14.53 10.61 4.40
CA ALA A 200 14.10 11.91 4.90
C ALA A 200 12.63 11.91 5.34
N ALA A 201 11.74 11.24 4.60
CA ALA A 201 10.34 11.06 5.00
C ALA A 201 10.21 10.16 6.25
N ALA A 202 11.00 9.10 6.37
CA ALA A 202 10.97 8.24 7.56
C ALA A 202 11.32 9.00 8.86
N GLU A 203 12.15 10.03 8.78
CA GLU A 203 12.48 10.91 9.92
C GLU A 203 11.30 11.79 10.36
N THR A 204 10.29 11.98 9.51
CA THR A 204 9.05 12.67 9.88
C THR A 204 7.98 11.72 10.41
N ALA A 205 8.31 10.45 10.63
CA ALA A 205 7.37 9.49 11.21
C ALA A 205 7.20 9.76 12.72
N GLU A 206 5.96 9.69 13.20
CA GLU A 206 5.61 10.09 14.56
C GLU A 206 4.90 8.94 15.29
N LEU A 207 5.29 8.71 16.54
CA LEU A 207 4.58 7.81 17.43
C LEU A 207 3.27 8.48 17.88
N VAL A 208 2.14 7.82 17.62
CA VAL A 208 0.81 8.35 17.90
C VAL A 208 0.48 8.32 19.39
N TRP A 209 0.83 7.21 20.03
CA TRP A 209 0.57 7.01 21.45
C TRP A 209 1.91 6.95 22.19
N PRO A 210 2.16 7.83 23.17
CA PRO A 210 3.32 7.66 24.03
C PRO A 210 3.23 6.28 24.68
N SER A 211 4.37 5.58 24.77
CA SER A 211 4.46 4.35 25.55
C SER A 211 3.90 4.62 26.95
N GLU A 212 2.98 3.78 27.42
CA GLU A 212 2.58 3.83 28.82
C GLU A 212 3.85 3.80 29.66
N SER A 213 4.05 4.85 30.45
CA SER A 213 5.20 4.93 31.35
C SER A 213 5.02 3.82 32.40
N ASP A 214 6.06 3.01 32.60
CA ASP A 214 6.16 2.00 33.67
C ASP A 214 5.67 2.51 35.04
#